data_AF-A0A962NHK8-F1
#
_entry.id   AF-A0A962NHK8-F1
#
_cell.length_a   1.000
_cell.length_b   1.000
_cell.length_c   1.000
_cell.angle_alpha   90.00
_cell.angle_beta   90.00
_cell.angle_gamma   90.00
#
_symmetry.space_group_name_H-M   'P 1'
#
loop_
_entity.id
_entity.type
_entity.pdbx_description
1 polymer ?
#
loop_
_entity_poly.entity_id
_entity_poly.type
_entity_poly.pdbx_seq_one_letter_code
_entity_poly.pdbx_strand_id
1 'polypeptide(L)'
;MKIVYRYVLLASLVGLGGCGGKDIQLAIDGQSDAMNAVSAFVVPNSQGGHSIQITNYPVDMGASYDYGKIRPTEPGHYRLDLNVIKAPAAGKVPLSVGEYAPRPGNQSPKDKLVWARLMRFEEGSEQKVVDLSGDAFEGSVSITSADGDAVSGRIDVSDGKSSIRGDFSAKLLN
;
A
#
# COMPACT_ATOMS: atom_id res chain seq x y z
N MET A 1 -41.38 -17.31 10.10
CA MET A 1 -40.34 -16.29 9.98
C MET A 1 -39.34 -16.74 8.93
N LYS A 2 -39.31 -16.08 7.76
CA LYS A 2 -38.33 -16.34 6.68
C LYS A 2 -37.60 -15.03 6.43
N ILE A 3 -36.33 -14.96 6.82
CA ILE A 3 -35.48 -13.82 6.51
C ILE A 3 -34.93 -14.06 5.11
N VAL A 4 -35.31 -13.18 4.17
CA VAL A 4 -34.81 -13.19 2.80
C VAL A 4 -33.70 -12.14 2.73
N TYR A 5 -32.45 -12.59 2.54
CA TYR A 5 -31.33 -11.70 2.23
C TYR A 5 -31.47 -11.21 0.79
N ARG A 6 -31.72 -9.91 0.61
CA ARG A 6 -31.63 -9.24 -0.69
C ARG A 6 -30.17 -8.83 -0.91
N TYR A 7 -29.49 -9.50 -1.83
CA TYR A 7 -28.24 -9.02 -2.38
C TYR A 7 -28.54 -7.77 -3.23
N VAL A 8 -28.03 -6.62 -2.79
CA VAL A 8 -28.01 -5.41 -3.62
C VAL A 8 -26.81 -5.53 -4.54
N LEU A 9 -27.07 -5.94 -5.78
CA LEU A 9 -26.10 -5.87 -6.87
C LEU A 9 -26.02 -4.39 -7.30
N LEU A 10 -25.01 -3.65 -6.84
CA LEU A 10 -24.72 -2.34 -7.39
C LEU A 10 -24.07 -2.53 -8.77
N ALA A 11 -24.85 -2.24 -9.81
CA ALA A 11 -24.37 -2.10 -11.17
C ALA A 11 -23.46 -0.87 -11.26
N SER A 12 -22.22 -1.08 -11.72
CA SER A 12 -21.27 -0.01 -12.02
C SER A 12 -21.74 0.78 -13.24
N LEU A 13 -21.98 2.08 -13.02
CA LEU A 13 -22.19 3.04 -14.10
C LEU A 13 -20.86 3.28 -14.83
N VAL A 14 -20.89 3.17 -16.14
CA VAL A 14 -19.81 3.51 -17.06
C VAL A 14 -19.65 5.04 -17.07
N GLY A 15 -18.62 5.54 -16.39
CA GLY A 15 -18.18 6.93 -16.44
C GLY A 15 -16.86 7.04 -17.20
N LEU A 16 -16.90 7.71 -18.35
CA LEU A 16 -15.73 8.08 -19.15
C LEU A 16 -14.91 9.16 -18.42
N GLY A 17 -13.60 8.96 -18.29
CA GLY A 17 -12.64 10.01 -17.94
C GLY A 17 -12.16 10.04 -16.49
N GLY A 18 -11.23 9.15 -16.15
CA GLY A 18 -10.47 9.16 -14.90
C GLY A 18 -9.86 7.79 -14.66
N CYS A 19 -8.53 7.69 -14.53
CA CYS A 19 -7.87 6.47 -14.08
C CYS A 19 -8.22 6.23 -12.59
N GLY A 20 -9.41 5.68 -12.32
CA GLY A 20 -9.82 5.21 -11.00
C GLY A 20 -9.35 3.77 -10.82
N GLY A 21 -8.21 3.58 -10.17
CA GLY A 21 -7.77 2.28 -9.67
C GLY A 21 -8.71 1.79 -8.57
N LYS A 22 -9.09 0.52 -8.63
CA LYS A 22 -10.03 -0.16 -7.75
C LYS A 22 -9.46 -0.24 -6.33
N ASP A 23 -10.23 0.26 -5.37
CA ASP A 23 -9.88 0.53 -3.97
C ASP A 23 -9.02 -0.55 -3.27
N ILE A 24 -8.05 -0.11 -2.45
CA ILE A 24 -7.36 -0.96 -1.48
C ILE A 24 -8.32 -1.20 -0.31
N GLN A 25 -8.75 -2.43 -0.12
CA GLN A 25 -9.53 -2.88 1.02
C GLN A 25 -8.64 -3.12 2.23
N LEU A 26 -9.08 -2.61 3.36
CA LEU A 26 -8.42 -2.71 4.65
C LEU A 26 -9.32 -3.52 5.57
N ALA A 27 -8.80 -4.58 6.18
CA ALA A 27 -9.49 -5.25 7.27
C ALA A 27 -8.65 -5.10 8.55
N ILE A 28 -9.22 -4.45 9.56
CA ILE A 28 -8.57 -4.12 10.83
C ILE A 28 -9.48 -4.65 11.93
N ASP A 29 -9.03 -5.66 12.66
CA ASP A 29 -9.79 -6.27 13.77
C ASP A 29 -11.25 -6.63 13.40
N GLY A 30 -11.45 -7.12 12.19
CA GLY A 30 -12.78 -7.52 11.67
C GLY A 30 -13.64 -6.36 11.14
N GLN A 31 -13.19 -5.11 11.24
CA GLN A 31 -13.80 -3.98 10.55
C GLN A 31 -13.20 -3.82 9.16
N SER A 32 -14.02 -3.42 8.18
CA SER A 32 -13.57 -3.18 6.81
C SER A 32 -13.61 -1.70 6.47
N ASP A 33 -12.57 -1.23 5.80
CA ASP A 33 -12.44 0.13 5.28
C ASP A 33 -11.83 0.11 3.87
N ALA A 34 -11.84 1.24 3.18
CA ALA A 34 -11.32 1.39 1.83
C ALA A 34 -10.37 2.59 1.70
N MET A 35 -9.29 2.38 0.97
CA MET A 35 -8.27 3.38 0.68
C MET A 35 -8.10 3.51 -0.84
N ASN A 36 -8.37 4.71 -1.36
CA ASN A 36 -8.19 5.02 -2.79
C ASN A 36 -6.81 5.62 -3.01
N ALA A 37 -5.90 4.88 -3.62
CA ALA A 37 -4.54 5.35 -3.86
C ALA A 37 -4.53 6.60 -4.77
N VAL A 38 -3.79 7.64 -4.35
CA VAL A 38 -3.66 8.91 -5.07
C VAL A 38 -2.20 9.16 -5.44
N SER A 39 -1.32 9.16 -4.43
CA SER A 39 0.10 9.46 -4.62
C SER A 39 0.97 8.35 -4.06
N ALA A 40 2.09 8.07 -4.72
CA ALA A 40 3.09 7.14 -4.24
C ALA A 40 4.51 7.69 -4.32
N PHE A 41 5.32 7.22 -3.39
CA PHE A 41 6.76 7.39 -3.37
C PHE A 41 7.38 6.04 -3.42
N VAL A 42 8.49 5.94 -4.14
CA VAL A 42 9.38 4.82 -3.99
C VAL A 42 10.75 5.40 -3.67
N VAL A 43 11.42 4.88 -2.65
CA VAL A 43 12.74 5.35 -2.24
C VAL A 43 13.64 4.17 -1.87
N PRO A 44 14.95 4.24 -2.12
CA PRO A 44 15.90 3.27 -1.58
C PRO A 44 15.77 3.19 -0.05
N ASN A 45 15.82 1.99 0.49
CA ASN A 45 15.87 1.75 1.92
C ASN A 45 17.26 1.27 2.35
N SER A 46 17.58 1.40 3.64
CA SER A 46 18.87 1.01 4.23
C SER A 46 19.15 -0.50 4.19
N GLN A 47 18.16 -1.31 3.86
CA GLN A 47 18.27 -2.77 3.75
C GLN A 47 18.60 -3.23 2.32
N GLY A 48 18.91 -2.29 1.42
CA GLY A 48 19.28 -2.58 0.03
C GLY A 48 18.09 -2.87 -0.88
N GLY A 49 16.88 -2.43 -0.50
CA GLY A 49 15.66 -2.53 -1.29
C GLY A 49 14.95 -1.17 -1.43
N HIS A 50 13.63 -1.20 -1.56
CA HIS A 50 12.80 -0.01 -1.66
C HIS A 50 11.78 0.07 -0.52
N SER A 51 11.48 1.29 -0.10
CA SER A 51 10.23 1.61 0.59
C SER A 51 9.26 2.20 -0.42
N ILE A 52 8.05 1.68 -0.48
CA ILE A 52 6.93 2.20 -1.27
C ILE A 52 5.96 2.82 -0.27
N GLN A 53 5.71 4.13 -0.34
CA GLN A 53 4.69 4.80 0.46
C GLN A 53 3.54 5.22 -0.44
N ILE A 54 2.34 4.75 -0.18
CA ILE A 54 1.11 5.05 -0.94
C ILE A 54 0.19 5.85 -0.03
N THR A 55 -0.44 6.89 -0.56
CA THR A 55 -1.37 7.77 0.19
C THR A 55 -2.69 7.89 -0.56
N ASN A 56 -3.79 8.14 0.16
CA ASN A 56 -5.10 8.42 -0.45
C ASN A 56 -5.43 9.92 -0.55
N TYR A 57 -4.43 10.77 -0.39
CA TYR A 57 -4.54 12.21 -0.49
C TYR A 57 -3.43 12.75 -1.40
N PRO A 58 -3.63 13.92 -2.02
CA PRO A 58 -2.58 14.54 -2.79
C PRO A 58 -1.42 14.95 -1.88
N VAL A 59 -0.20 14.66 -2.32
CA VAL A 59 1.03 15.13 -1.67
C VAL A 59 1.79 16.02 -2.65
N ASP A 60 2.20 17.19 -2.19
CA ASP A 60 3.11 18.07 -2.93
C ASP A 60 4.55 17.89 -2.44
N MET A 61 5.30 17.04 -3.13
CA MET A 61 6.71 16.82 -2.83
C MET A 61 7.56 17.91 -3.48
N GLY A 62 8.50 18.47 -2.71
CA GLY A 62 9.50 19.37 -3.27
C GLY A 62 10.60 18.59 -4.01
N ALA A 63 11.73 19.24 -4.28
CA ALA A 63 12.87 18.61 -4.95
C ALA A 63 13.45 17.39 -4.21
N SER A 64 13.24 17.29 -2.90
CA SER A 64 13.73 16.22 -2.03
C SER A 64 12.59 15.51 -1.32
N TYR A 65 12.77 14.22 -1.06
CA TYR A 65 11.86 13.45 -0.23
C TYR A 65 11.79 14.02 1.19
N ASP A 66 10.58 14.28 1.67
CA ASP A 66 10.30 14.77 3.02
C ASP A 66 9.20 13.89 3.65
N TYR A 67 9.61 13.08 4.63
CA TYR A 67 8.69 12.18 5.32
C TYR A 67 7.55 12.92 6.03
N GLY A 68 7.78 14.16 6.48
CA GLY A 68 6.77 14.97 7.17
C GLY A 68 5.57 15.29 6.30
N LYS A 69 5.78 15.43 4.98
CA LYS A 69 4.73 15.77 4.01
C LYS A 69 3.81 14.62 3.64
N ILE A 70 4.27 13.38 3.87
CA ILE A 70 3.48 12.17 3.60
C ILE A 70 2.82 11.62 4.86
N ARG A 71 2.83 12.37 5.96
CA ARG A 71 2.11 11.94 7.18
C ARG A 71 0.63 12.25 6.99
N PRO A 72 -0.27 11.33 7.39
CA PRO A 72 -1.69 11.65 7.45
C PRO A 72 -1.88 12.70 8.56
N THR A 73 -2.48 13.83 8.21
CA THR A 73 -2.72 14.97 9.13
C THR A 73 -4.20 15.28 9.33
N GLU A 74 -5.10 14.58 8.64
CA GLU A 74 -6.54 14.85 8.66
C GLU A 74 -7.33 13.54 8.73
N PRO A 75 -8.50 13.51 9.41
CA PRO A 75 -9.33 12.32 9.46
C PRO A 75 -9.66 11.79 8.06
N GLY A 76 -9.52 10.47 7.86
CA GLY A 76 -9.72 9.83 6.57
C GLY A 76 -8.47 9.81 5.67
N HIS A 77 -7.36 10.43 6.09
CA HIS A 77 -6.06 10.26 5.45
C HIS A 77 -5.41 8.96 5.92
N TYR A 78 -5.01 8.15 4.93
CA TYR A 78 -4.29 6.90 5.08
C TYR A 78 -2.95 6.98 4.35
N ARG A 79 -1.92 6.41 4.98
CA ARG A 79 -0.67 6.06 4.32
C ARG A 79 -0.38 4.58 4.50
N LEU A 80 -0.14 3.90 3.40
CA LEU A 80 0.35 2.54 3.35
C LEU A 80 1.84 2.54 3.06
N ASP A 81 2.64 2.05 4.00
CA ASP A 81 4.08 1.86 3.84
C ASP A 81 4.37 0.38 3.57
N LEU A 82 5.09 0.10 2.49
CA LEU A 82 5.58 -1.24 2.14
C LEU A 82 7.10 -1.22 2.11
N ASN A 83 7.74 -2.27 2.60
CA ASN A 83 9.19 -2.44 2.47
C ASN A 83 9.50 -3.70 1.70
N VAL A 84 10.15 -3.54 0.55
CA VAL A 84 10.46 -4.63 -0.37
C VAL A 84 11.95 -4.67 -0.67
N ILE A 85 12.50 -5.88 -0.83
CA ILE A 85 13.92 -6.10 -1.19
C ILE A 85 13.93 -7.01 -2.41
N LYS A 86 14.60 -6.65 -3.51
CA LYS A 86 14.77 -7.50 -4.70
C LYS A 86 16.13 -7.33 -5.37
N ALA A 87 16.38 -6.16 -5.95
CA ALA A 87 17.71 -5.73 -6.36
C ALA A 87 18.22 -4.60 -5.45
N PRO A 88 19.55 -4.38 -5.33
CA PRO A 88 20.11 -3.19 -4.70
C PRO A 88 19.47 -1.93 -5.29
N ALA A 89 18.84 -1.11 -4.45
CA ALA A 89 18.27 0.15 -4.87
C ALA A 89 19.39 1.19 -5.10
N ALA A 90 19.42 1.81 -6.28
CA ALA A 90 20.46 2.77 -6.67
C ALA A 90 19.96 4.23 -6.77
N GLY A 91 18.68 4.51 -6.50
CA GLY A 91 18.11 5.87 -6.60
C GLY A 91 16.60 5.91 -6.40
N LYS A 92 16.00 7.09 -6.60
CA LYS A 92 14.57 7.40 -6.38
C LYS A 92 13.56 6.63 -7.26
N VAL A 93 14.02 5.78 -8.20
CA VAL A 93 13.70 4.33 -8.21
C VAL A 93 13.93 3.62 -9.55
N PRO A 94 14.79 2.58 -9.53
CA PRO A 94 14.63 1.37 -10.32
C PRO A 94 14.04 0.23 -9.45
N LEU A 95 12.72 0.17 -9.36
CA LEU A 95 11.92 -0.87 -8.67
C LEU A 95 11.63 -1.97 -9.68
N SER A 96 11.94 -3.21 -9.33
CA SER A 96 11.70 -4.34 -10.22
C SER A 96 10.24 -4.76 -10.18
N VAL A 97 9.61 -4.86 -11.35
CA VAL A 97 8.30 -5.52 -11.48
C VAL A 97 8.39 -6.97 -10.99
N GLY A 98 7.28 -7.47 -10.46
CA GLY A 98 7.10 -8.84 -10.02
C GLY A 98 6.60 -8.95 -8.59
N GLU A 99 6.58 -10.19 -8.11
CA GLU A 99 6.02 -10.55 -6.82
C GLU A 99 7.05 -10.47 -5.69
N TYR A 100 6.58 -10.01 -4.54
CA TYR A 100 7.28 -9.87 -3.28
C TYR A 100 6.46 -10.54 -2.17
N ALA A 101 6.85 -11.74 -1.78
CA ALA A 101 6.21 -12.47 -0.68
C ALA A 101 6.90 -12.19 0.67
N PRO A 102 6.17 -12.18 1.80
CA PRO A 102 6.77 -12.22 3.13
C PRO A 102 7.74 -13.38 3.28
N ARG A 103 8.90 -13.11 3.87
CA ARG A 103 9.85 -14.13 4.28
C ARG A 103 10.26 -13.85 5.73
N PRO A 104 9.49 -14.34 6.71
CA PRO A 104 9.86 -14.19 8.11
C PRO A 104 11.21 -14.85 8.41
N GLY A 105 11.99 -14.21 9.29
CA GLY A 105 13.33 -14.65 9.65
C GLY A 105 14.45 -14.09 8.77
N ASN A 106 15.69 -14.17 9.29
CA ASN A 106 16.90 -13.65 8.64
C ASN A 106 17.41 -14.58 7.52
N GLN A 107 16.50 -15.02 6.65
CA GLN A 107 16.83 -15.83 5.49
C GLN A 107 17.19 -14.90 4.34
N SER A 108 18.43 -15.01 3.86
CA SER A 108 18.80 -14.59 2.52
C SER A 108 18.00 -15.46 1.54
N PRO A 109 16.97 -14.87 0.94
CA PRO A 109 17.23 -14.29 -0.36
C PRO A 109 16.82 -12.82 -0.46
N LYS A 110 17.44 -12.15 -1.43
CA LYS A 110 16.91 -10.94 -2.04
C LYS A 110 15.63 -11.38 -2.78
N ASP A 111 14.56 -10.58 -2.73
CA ASP A 111 13.20 -10.86 -3.26
C ASP A 111 12.20 -11.22 -2.14
N LYS A 112 11.91 -10.25 -1.28
CA LYS A 112 10.93 -10.37 -0.20
C LYS A 112 10.21 -9.06 0.13
N LEU A 113 9.01 -9.20 0.66
CA LEU A 113 8.28 -8.18 1.40
C LEU A 113 8.69 -8.29 2.87
N VAL A 114 9.25 -7.23 3.45
CA VAL A 114 9.75 -7.23 4.83
C VAL A 114 8.64 -6.90 5.81
N TRP A 115 7.82 -5.91 5.48
CA TRP A 115 6.66 -5.49 6.27
C TRP A 115 5.69 -4.67 5.42
N ALA A 116 4.44 -4.60 5.87
CA ALA A 116 3.40 -3.71 5.36
C ALA A 116 2.70 -3.01 6.54
N ARG A 117 2.60 -1.68 6.50
CA ARG A 117 2.06 -0.87 7.60
C ARG A 117 1.02 0.11 7.09
N LEU A 118 -0.08 0.20 7.81
CA LEU A 118 -1.08 1.23 7.57
C LEU A 118 -1.04 2.27 8.69
N MET A 119 -0.88 3.51 8.29
CA MET A 119 -0.93 4.69 9.15
C MET A 119 -2.21 5.47 8.84
N ARG A 120 -2.88 5.99 9.87
CA ARG A 120 -4.11 6.79 9.76
C ARG A 120 -4.00 7.99 10.70
N PHE A 121 -4.62 9.11 10.35
CA PHE A 121 -4.82 10.19 11.33
C PHE A 121 -6.09 9.96 12.14
N GLU A 122 -5.93 9.79 13.45
CA GLU A 122 -7.00 9.63 14.42
C GLU A 122 -6.63 10.37 15.72
N GLU A 123 -7.63 10.87 16.43
CA GLU A 123 -7.44 11.51 17.75
C GLU A 123 -6.37 12.63 17.75
N GLY A 124 -6.28 13.39 16.65
CA GLY A 124 -5.36 14.53 16.52
C GLY A 124 -3.91 14.15 16.21
N SER A 125 -3.62 12.88 15.91
CA SER A 125 -2.26 12.43 15.59
C SER A 125 -2.23 11.28 14.58
N GLU A 126 -1.06 11.03 14.01
CA GLU A 126 -0.82 9.84 13.19
C GLU A 126 -0.72 8.60 14.09
N GLN A 127 -1.50 7.59 13.76
CA GLN A 127 -1.57 6.30 14.42
C GLN A 127 -1.18 5.19 13.46
N LYS A 128 -0.45 4.19 13.96
CA LYS A 128 -0.19 2.95 13.24
C LYS A 128 -1.32 1.97 13.55
N VAL A 129 -2.21 1.75 12.60
CA VAL A 129 -3.42 0.94 12.79
C VAL A 129 -3.24 -0.49 12.30
N VAL A 130 -2.29 -0.74 11.39
CA VAL A 130 -1.90 -2.10 10.97
C VAL A 130 -0.37 -2.18 10.89
N ASP A 131 0.21 -3.26 11.41
CA ASP A 131 1.65 -3.58 11.30
C ASP A 131 1.84 -5.06 10.98
N LEU A 132 1.82 -5.40 9.70
CA LEU A 132 2.04 -6.77 9.23
C LEU A 132 3.54 -7.00 9.10
N SER A 133 4.08 -7.76 10.06
CA SER A 133 5.48 -8.18 10.11
C SER A 133 5.63 -9.44 10.97
N GLY A 134 6.79 -10.11 10.88
CA GLY A 134 7.07 -11.31 11.68
C GLY A 134 6.44 -12.59 11.13
N ASP A 135 6.34 -13.61 11.97
CA ASP A 135 6.12 -15.00 11.53
C ASP A 135 4.70 -15.29 11.02
N ALA A 136 3.70 -14.54 11.47
CA ALA A 136 2.32 -14.68 11.01
C ALA A 136 2.06 -13.95 9.68
N PHE A 137 3.01 -13.13 9.21
CA PHE A 137 2.85 -12.32 8.00
C PHE A 137 2.94 -13.18 6.73
N GLU A 138 1.85 -13.22 5.97
CA GLU A 138 1.71 -14.02 4.76
C GLU A 138 1.12 -13.22 3.59
N GLY A 139 1.11 -13.84 2.40
CA GLY A 139 0.58 -13.28 1.16
C GLY A 139 1.66 -12.74 0.22
N SER A 140 1.37 -11.68 -0.55
CA SER A 140 2.36 -11.00 -1.38
C SER A 140 1.94 -9.59 -1.83
N VAL A 141 2.94 -8.83 -2.27
CA VAL A 141 2.77 -7.61 -3.06
C VAL A 141 3.29 -7.90 -4.45
N SER A 142 2.48 -7.70 -5.47
CA SER A 142 2.86 -7.80 -6.88
C SER A 142 2.92 -6.42 -7.50
N ILE A 143 4.12 -5.95 -7.85
CA ILE A 143 4.28 -4.72 -8.62
C ILE A 143 4.12 -5.07 -10.09
N THR A 144 3.15 -4.47 -10.77
CA THR A 144 2.84 -4.76 -12.18
C THR A 144 3.43 -3.72 -13.12
N SER A 145 3.54 -2.46 -12.68
CA SER A 145 4.26 -1.40 -13.39
C SER A 145 4.91 -0.43 -12.42
N ALA A 146 6.04 0.12 -12.83
CA ALA A 146 6.73 1.21 -12.17
C ALA A 146 7.46 1.99 -13.27
N ASP A 147 6.74 2.89 -13.91
CA ASP A 147 7.31 3.83 -14.88
C ASP A 147 7.55 5.17 -14.16
N GLY A 148 8.32 6.08 -14.75
CA GLY A 148 8.72 7.33 -14.09
C GLY A 148 7.56 8.27 -13.71
N ASP A 149 6.32 7.90 -14.07
CA ASP A 149 5.10 8.67 -13.83
C ASP A 149 4.17 7.99 -12.81
N ALA A 150 4.10 6.66 -12.79
CA ALA A 150 3.19 5.92 -11.91
C ALA A 150 3.74 4.54 -11.47
N VAL A 151 3.24 4.09 -10.32
CA VAL A 151 3.42 2.73 -9.83
C VAL A 151 2.06 2.07 -9.68
N SER A 152 1.97 0.83 -10.16
CA SER A 152 0.76 0.01 -10.04
C SER A 152 1.09 -1.38 -9.57
N GLY A 153 0.14 -2.01 -8.88
CA GLY A 153 0.32 -3.35 -8.36
C GLY A 153 -0.92 -3.89 -7.69
N ARG A 154 -0.73 -5.05 -7.06
CA ARG A 154 -1.72 -5.72 -6.22
C ARG A 154 -1.09 -6.06 -4.89
N ILE A 155 -1.86 -5.88 -3.84
CA ILE A 155 -1.51 -6.22 -2.47
C ILE A 155 -2.50 -7.29 -2.02
N ASP A 156 -1.99 -8.37 -1.44
CA ASP A 156 -2.82 -9.37 -0.76
C ASP A 156 -2.00 -9.93 0.39
N VAL A 157 -2.10 -9.29 1.56
CA VAL A 157 -1.31 -9.67 2.73
C VAL A 157 -2.13 -9.68 4.01
N SER A 158 -1.76 -10.54 4.97
CA SER A 158 -2.46 -10.69 6.24
C SER A 158 -1.55 -11.27 7.33
N ASP A 159 -1.99 -11.16 8.58
CA ASP A 159 -1.47 -11.90 9.75
C ASP A 159 -2.54 -12.78 10.43
N GLY A 160 -3.67 -13.02 9.73
CA GLY A 160 -4.84 -13.72 10.26
C GLY A 160 -5.81 -12.86 11.07
N LYS A 161 -5.41 -11.65 11.51
CA LYS A 161 -6.28 -10.69 12.22
C LYS A 161 -6.58 -9.46 11.36
N SER A 162 -5.54 -8.91 10.76
CA SER A 162 -5.59 -7.77 9.86
C SER A 162 -5.21 -8.18 8.45
N SER A 163 -5.71 -7.47 7.45
CA SER A 163 -5.31 -7.67 6.06
C SER A 163 -5.34 -6.38 5.26
N ILE A 164 -4.47 -6.30 4.27
CA ILE A 164 -4.44 -5.22 3.29
C ILE A 164 -4.54 -5.90 1.92
N ARG A 165 -5.61 -5.62 1.18
CA ARG A 165 -5.92 -6.31 -0.07
C ARG A 165 -6.41 -5.34 -1.13
N GLY A 166 -5.99 -5.50 -2.36
CA GLY A 166 -6.55 -4.75 -3.48
C GLY A 166 -5.53 -4.43 -4.54
N ASP A 167 -6.03 -3.89 -5.64
CA ASP A 167 -5.19 -3.34 -6.69
C ASP A 167 -4.90 -1.88 -6.34
N PHE A 168 -3.80 -1.34 -6.85
CA PHE A 168 -3.52 0.09 -6.72
C PHE A 168 -2.86 0.60 -7.99
N SER A 169 -3.12 1.87 -8.26
CA SER A 169 -2.36 2.68 -9.20
C SER A 169 -2.23 4.05 -8.58
N ALA A 170 -1.01 4.58 -8.53
CA ALA A 170 -0.73 5.85 -7.86
C ALA A 170 0.29 6.64 -8.66
N LYS A 171 0.12 7.96 -8.71
CA LYS A 171 1.08 8.85 -9.33
C LYS A 171 2.39 8.79 -8.55
N LEU A 172 3.49 8.50 -9.24
CA LEU A 172 4.81 8.53 -8.66
C LEU A 172 5.25 9.98 -8.51
N LEU A 173 5.66 10.35 -7.30
CA LEU A 173 6.18 11.68 -7.01
C LEU A 173 7.71 11.63 -7.05
N ASN A 174 8.27 12.35 -8.03
CA ASN A 174 9.71 12.42 -8.29
C ASN A 174 10.44 13.37 -7.34
#